data_AF-A0A131XNY2-F1
#
_entry.id   AF-A0A131XNY2-F1
#
_cell.length_a   1.000
_cell.length_b   1.000
_cell.length_c   1.000
_cell.angle_alpha   90.00
_cell.angle_beta   90.00
_cell.angle_gamma   90.00
#
_symmetry.space_group_name_H-M   'P 1'
#
loop_
_entity.id
_entity.type
_entity.pdbx_description
1 polymer ?
#
loop_
_entity_poly.entity_id
_entity_poly.type
_entity_poly.pdbx_seq_one_letter_code
_entity_poly.pdbx_strand_id
1 'polypeptide(L)'
;ESTMKYIAIPLCLTFWSTSVASESHGVDVLYDGKLQRPAIVHGGKCVLSASVSLENGNHRTFKNPCIKITCRADNKKVEEEYCTTKKSEGEYKVSFDAGGADAPFPHCCPILTPKKS
;
A
#
# COMPACT_ATOMS: atom_id res chain seq x y z
N GLU A 1 -69.99 21.50 -25.28
CA GLU A 1 -69.60 20.08 -25.40
C GLU A 1 -68.60 19.98 -26.54
N SER A 2 -67.34 19.69 -26.23
CA SER A 2 -66.32 19.36 -27.25
C SER A 2 -65.23 18.54 -26.57
N THR A 3 -65.31 17.23 -26.83
CA THR A 3 -64.39 16.17 -26.43
C THR A 3 -63.00 16.36 -27.05
N MET A 4 -61.94 16.29 -26.24
CA MET A 4 -60.57 16.16 -26.72
C MET A 4 -59.97 14.84 -26.23
N LYS A 5 -59.79 13.91 -27.17
CA LYS A 5 -59.05 12.65 -26.99
C LYS A 5 -57.55 12.95 -27.03
N TYR A 6 -56.78 12.42 -26.09
CA TYR A 6 -55.32 12.38 -26.19
C TYR A 6 -54.80 10.95 -26.19
N ILE A 7 -53.82 10.80 -27.06
CA ILE A 7 -53.29 9.59 -27.68
C ILE A 7 -52.30 8.91 -26.72
N ALA A 8 -52.40 7.59 -26.63
CA ALA A 8 -51.44 6.75 -25.93
C ALA A 8 -50.08 6.78 -26.65
N ILE A 9 -49.02 7.10 -25.91
CA ILE A 9 -47.64 7.02 -26.40
C ILE A 9 -46.97 5.81 -25.70
N PRO A 10 -46.58 4.75 -26.43
CA PRO A 10 -45.83 3.65 -25.84
C PRO A 10 -44.35 4.04 -25.74
N LEU A 11 -43.84 4.16 -24.50
CA LEU A 11 -42.41 4.34 -24.24
C LEU A 11 -41.68 3.00 -24.49
N CYS A 12 -41.04 2.87 -25.66
CA CYS A 12 -40.03 1.85 -25.92
C CYS A 12 -38.75 2.18 -25.13
N LEU A 13 -38.57 1.56 -23.97
CA LEU A 13 -37.28 1.56 -23.26
C LEU A 13 -36.44 0.39 -23.77
N THR A 14 -35.61 0.65 -24.78
CA THR A 14 -34.54 -0.27 -25.17
C THR A 14 -33.48 -0.30 -24.07
N PHE A 15 -33.46 -1.38 -23.29
CA PHE A 15 -32.36 -1.72 -22.41
C PHE A 15 -31.11 -1.99 -23.27
N TRP A 16 -30.20 -1.01 -23.35
CA TRP A 16 -28.82 -1.26 -23.73
C TRP A 16 -28.09 -1.82 -22.51
N SER A 17 -27.97 -3.14 -22.44
CA SER A 17 -27.04 -3.82 -21.55
C SER A 17 -25.63 -3.57 -22.08
N THR A 18 -24.97 -2.53 -21.61
CA THR A 18 -23.52 -2.41 -21.79
C THR A 18 -22.84 -3.43 -20.88
N SER A 19 -22.43 -4.55 -21.47
CA SER A 19 -21.46 -5.45 -20.84
C SER A 19 -20.15 -4.68 -20.70
N VAL A 20 -19.95 -4.02 -19.55
CA VAL A 20 -18.63 -3.55 -19.16
C VAL A 20 -17.84 -4.79 -18.80
N ALA A 21 -17.12 -5.34 -19.79
CA ALA A 21 -16.02 -6.24 -19.53
C ALA A 21 -15.01 -5.45 -18.69
N SER A 22 -15.09 -5.63 -17.37
CA SER A 22 -14.08 -5.09 -16.47
C SER A 22 -12.82 -5.91 -16.70
N GLU A 23 -11.96 -5.46 -17.60
CA GLU A 23 -10.57 -5.91 -17.63
C GLU A 23 -9.99 -5.57 -16.26
N SER A 24 -9.82 -6.59 -15.42
CA SER A 24 -9.02 -6.47 -14.21
C SER A 24 -7.57 -6.35 -14.65
N HIS A 25 -7.16 -5.17 -15.08
CA HIS A 25 -5.74 -4.84 -15.08
C HIS A 25 -5.29 -5.01 -13.63
N GLY A 26 -4.53 -6.08 -13.38
CA GLY A 26 -3.86 -6.26 -12.11
C GLY A 26 -3.08 -4.98 -11.84
N VAL A 27 -3.50 -4.24 -10.84
CA VAL A 27 -2.79 -3.03 -10.43
C VAL A 27 -1.48 -3.53 -9.83
N ASP A 28 -0.43 -3.53 -10.65
CA ASP A 28 0.93 -3.66 -10.15
C ASP A 28 1.25 -2.40 -9.35
N VAL A 29 0.87 -2.40 -8.07
CA VAL A 29 1.31 -1.38 -7.12
C VAL A 29 2.80 -1.60 -6.92
N LEU A 30 3.61 -0.95 -7.75
CA LEU A 30 5.05 -0.91 -7.55
C LEU A 30 5.31 -0.06 -6.31
N TYR A 31 5.42 -0.76 -5.18
CA TYR A 31 5.61 -0.14 -3.88
C TYR A 31 7.08 0.25 -3.74
N ASP A 32 7.41 1.54 -3.79
CA ASP A 32 8.80 2.04 -3.68
C ASP A 32 9.36 1.98 -2.25
N GLY A 33 9.01 0.90 -1.52
CA GLY A 33 9.44 0.64 -0.16
C GLY A 33 8.81 1.52 0.93
N LYS A 34 8.11 2.63 0.64
CA LYS A 34 7.66 3.59 1.69
C LYS A 34 6.14 3.83 1.89
N LEU A 35 5.49 3.08 2.79
CA LEU A 35 4.05 3.16 3.14
C LEU A 35 3.75 4.32 4.07
N GLN A 36 2.84 5.20 3.65
CA GLN A 36 2.19 6.12 4.58
C GLN A 36 0.85 5.56 5.03
N ARG A 37 0.65 5.46 6.34
CA ARG A 37 -0.67 5.13 6.91
C ARG A 37 -1.06 6.12 8.00
N PRO A 38 -2.37 6.28 8.27
CA PRO A 38 -2.84 7.08 9.40
C PRO A 38 -2.24 6.58 10.72
N ALA A 39 -2.01 7.52 11.64
CA ALA A 39 -1.50 7.23 12.97
C ALA A 39 -2.38 7.85 14.06
N ILE A 40 -2.52 7.14 15.17
CA ILE A 40 -3.08 7.71 16.40
C ILE A 40 -2.01 8.62 17.00
N VAL A 41 -2.35 9.89 17.22
CA VAL A 41 -1.43 10.88 17.80
C VAL A 41 -1.93 11.30 19.17
N HIS A 42 -1.08 11.20 20.18
CA HIS A 42 -1.35 11.65 21.54
C HIS A 42 -0.15 12.43 22.08
N GLY A 43 -0.36 13.67 22.52
CA GLY A 43 0.71 14.53 23.04
C GLY A 43 1.87 14.75 22.06
N GLY A 44 1.59 14.86 20.75
CA GLY A 44 2.61 15.05 19.70
C GLY A 44 3.40 13.78 19.34
N LYS A 45 3.01 12.61 19.87
CA LYS A 45 3.65 11.32 19.60
C LYS A 45 2.74 10.40 18.80
N CYS A 46 3.29 9.67 17.83
CA CYS A 46 2.57 8.59 17.16
C CYS A 46 2.55 7.35 18.07
N VAL A 47 1.35 6.85 18.35
CA VAL A 47 1.15 5.60 19.11
C VAL A 47 1.10 4.45 18.12
N LEU A 48 2.09 3.56 18.16
CA LEU A 48 2.18 2.39 17.27
C LEU A 48 1.59 1.14 17.94
N SER A 49 1.78 1.01 19.25
CA SER A 49 1.21 -0.05 20.09
C SER A 49 1.14 0.42 21.53
N ALA A 50 0.64 -0.43 22.44
CA ALA A 50 0.57 -0.11 23.87
C ALA A 50 1.94 0.22 24.51
N SER A 51 3.03 -0.31 23.97
CA SER A 51 4.40 -0.12 24.49
C SER A 51 5.32 0.68 23.58
N VAL A 52 4.83 1.12 22.42
CA VAL A 52 5.65 1.82 21.42
C VAL A 52 4.98 3.10 21.00
N SER A 53 5.60 4.21 21.36
CA SER A 53 5.29 5.55 20.88
C SER A 53 6.55 6.21 20.32
N LEU A 54 6.40 6.99 19.27
CA LEU A 54 7.49 7.74 18.66
C LEU A 54 7.17 9.22 18.68
N GLU A 55 8.14 10.05 19.04
CA GLU A 55 8.00 11.50 18.93
C GLU A 55 8.01 11.91 17.46
N ASN A 56 7.42 13.07 17.16
CA ASN A 56 7.40 13.60 15.79
C ASN A 56 8.82 13.67 15.20
N GLY A 57 8.98 13.16 13.98
CA GLY A 57 10.28 13.09 13.28
C GLY A 57 11.17 11.92 13.70
N ASN A 58 10.93 11.29 14.86
CA ASN A 58 11.70 10.13 15.29
C ASN A 58 11.26 8.85 14.58
N HIS A 59 12.18 7.88 14.55
CA HIS A 59 11.96 6.59 13.93
C HIS A 59 12.39 5.44 14.84
N ARG A 60 11.86 4.25 14.54
CA ARG A 60 12.30 3.00 15.14
C ARG A 60 12.36 1.91 14.08
N THR A 61 13.40 1.09 14.16
CA THR A 61 13.56 -0.08 13.30
C THR A 61 13.05 -1.32 14.02
N PHE A 62 12.52 -2.24 13.23
CA PHE A 62 12.04 -3.54 13.65
C PHE A 62 12.73 -4.58 12.78
N LYS A 63 13.16 -5.68 13.40
CA LYS A 63 13.78 -6.80 12.68
C LYS A 63 12.76 -7.78 12.12
N ASN A 64 11.58 -7.87 12.75
CA ASN A 64 10.51 -8.75 12.32
C ASN A 64 9.14 -8.06 12.48
N PRO A 65 8.49 -7.61 11.38
CA PRO A 65 9.03 -7.57 10.02
C PRO A 65 10.23 -6.60 9.92
N CYS A 66 11.13 -6.80 8.94
CA CYS A 66 12.29 -5.93 8.71
C CYS A 66 11.85 -4.59 8.13
N ILE A 67 11.60 -3.60 9.00
CA ILE A 67 11.03 -2.30 8.63
C ILE A 67 11.59 -1.16 9.47
N LYS A 68 11.48 0.07 8.96
CA LYS A 68 11.70 1.31 9.72
C LYS A 68 10.42 2.12 9.73
N ILE A 69 9.90 2.44 10.92
CA ILE A 69 8.72 3.28 11.09
C ILE A 69 9.15 4.66 11.57
N THR A 70 8.76 5.71 10.85
CA THR A 70 8.99 7.12 11.20
C THR A 70 7.67 7.80 11.54
N CYS A 71 7.63 8.53 12.66
CA CYS A 71 6.45 9.30 13.05
C CYS A 71 6.40 10.65 12.34
N ARG A 72 5.23 10.97 11.76
CA ARG A 72 4.88 12.27 11.19
C ARG A 72 3.63 12.79 11.90
N ALA A 73 3.76 13.14 13.18
CA ALA A 73 2.64 13.50 14.04
C ALA A 73 1.88 14.73 13.54
N ASP A 74 2.60 15.72 12.98
CA ASP A 74 1.99 16.93 12.40
C ASP A 74 1.01 16.60 11.26
N ASN A 75 1.30 15.51 10.54
CA ASN A 75 0.48 15.01 9.44
C ASN A 75 -0.46 13.87 9.85
N LYS A 76 -0.48 13.51 11.16
CA LYS A 76 -1.23 12.37 11.71
C LYS A 76 -0.96 11.05 10.97
N LYS A 77 0.30 10.83 10.59
CA LYS A 77 0.73 9.67 9.79
C LYS A 77 1.98 9.03 10.38
N VAL A 78 2.20 7.78 9.98
CA VAL A 78 3.51 7.12 10.07
C VAL A 78 3.96 6.75 8.67
N GLU A 79 5.26 6.84 8.44
CA GLU A 79 5.95 6.39 7.23
C GLU A 79 6.68 5.08 7.57
N GLU A 80 6.32 4.01 6.89
CA GLU A 80 6.89 2.67 7.04
C GLU A 80 7.76 2.37 5.83
N GLU A 81 9.05 2.18 6.06
CA GLU A 81 10.03 1.82 5.04
C GLU A 81 10.31 0.31 5.13
N TYR A 82 9.99 -0.39 4.06
CA TYR A 82 10.17 -1.81 3.81
C TYR A 82 11.38 -2.02 2.90
N CYS A 83 11.92 -3.23 2.90
CA CYS A 83 12.96 -3.62 1.96
C CYS A 83 12.45 -3.54 0.52
N THR A 84 13.13 -2.75 -0.30
CA THR A 84 12.79 -2.59 -1.72
C THR A 84 13.36 -3.76 -2.51
N THR A 85 12.50 -4.51 -3.21
CA THR A 85 12.94 -5.48 -4.20
C THR A 85 12.56 -4.93 -5.57
N LYS A 86 13.55 -4.66 -6.43
CA LYS A 86 13.25 -4.44 -7.85
C LYS A 86 12.65 -5.75 -8.35
N LYS A 87 11.39 -5.74 -8.82
CA LYS A 87 10.84 -6.86 -9.58
C LYS A 87 11.74 -7.04 -10.79
N SER A 88 12.50 -8.11 -10.81
CA SER A 88 13.20 -8.56 -11.99
C SER A 88 12.75 -10.01 -12.21
N GLU A 89 12.49 -10.38 -13.45
CA GLU A 89 12.02 -11.72 -13.79
C GLU A 89 13.18 -12.72 -13.67
N GLY A 90 12.91 -13.97 -13.29
CA GLY A 90 13.91 -15.05 -13.21
C GLY A 90 14.22 -15.57 -11.80
N GLU A 91 15.21 -16.45 -11.70
CA GLU A 91 15.63 -17.04 -10.42
C GLU A 91 16.65 -16.16 -9.69
N TYR A 92 16.45 -15.96 -8.39
CA TYR A 92 17.34 -15.18 -7.53
C TYR A 92 18.00 -16.05 -6.46
N LYS A 93 19.21 -15.67 -6.07
CA LYS A 93 19.81 -16.06 -4.80
C LYS A 93 19.50 -14.98 -3.77
N VAL A 94 18.96 -15.39 -2.63
CA VAL A 94 18.74 -14.53 -1.47
C VAL A 94 19.98 -14.60 -0.58
N SER A 95 20.51 -13.45 -0.21
CA SER A 95 21.62 -13.30 0.73
C SER A 95 21.33 -12.14 1.69
N PHE A 96 22.12 -12.00 2.75
CA PHE A 96 21.98 -10.93 3.74
C PHE A 96 23.36 -10.39 4.13
N ASP A 97 23.40 -9.14 4.59
CA ASP A 97 24.61 -8.54 5.17
C ASP A 97 25.01 -9.20 6.49
N ALA A 98 26.17 -8.81 7.03
CA ALA A 98 26.65 -9.28 8.33
C ALA A 98 25.58 -9.04 9.44
N GLY A 99 25.19 -10.12 10.13
CA GLY A 99 24.08 -10.12 11.10
C GLY A 99 22.78 -10.73 10.57
N GLY A 100 22.69 -10.97 9.26
CA GLY A 100 21.59 -11.72 8.64
C GLY A 100 20.22 -11.07 8.83
N ALA A 101 19.17 -11.89 8.78
CA ALA A 101 17.80 -11.46 8.99
C ALA A 101 17.52 -10.90 10.41
N ASP A 102 18.44 -11.09 11.37
CA ASP A 102 18.31 -10.59 12.74
C ASP A 102 18.88 -9.18 12.96
N ALA A 103 19.60 -8.63 11.97
CA ALA A 103 20.15 -7.29 12.03
C ALA A 103 19.04 -6.21 12.04
N PRO A 104 19.31 -4.98 12.52
CA PRO A 104 18.35 -3.89 12.38
C PRO A 104 18.23 -3.46 10.91
N PHE A 105 17.06 -2.91 10.53
CA PHE A 105 16.88 -2.28 9.22
C PHE A 105 17.96 -1.20 8.98
N PRO A 106 18.59 -1.11 7.78
CA PRO A 106 18.27 -1.86 6.55
C PRO A 106 19.00 -3.21 6.41
N HIS A 107 19.82 -3.63 7.36
CA HIS A 107 20.69 -4.80 7.22
C HIS A 107 19.95 -6.15 7.27
N CYS A 108 18.75 -6.19 7.85
CA CYS A 108 17.87 -7.36 7.72
C CYS A 108 17.20 -7.47 6.34
N CYS A 109 17.45 -6.55 5.41
CA CYS A 109 16.88 -6.64 4.07
C CYS A 109 17.58 -7.69 3.22
N PRO A 110 16.81 -8.51 2.47
CA PRO A 110 17.39 -9.49 1.57
C PRO A 110 18.08 -8.81 0.39
N ILE A 111 19.28 -9.24 0.09
CA ILE A 111 20.02 -8.90 -1.13
C ILE A 111 19.68 -9.96 -2.17
N LEU A 112 18.97 -9.55 -3.21
CA LEU A 112 18.59 -10.41 -4.33
C LEU A 112 19.65 -10.30 -5.43
N THR A 113 20.36 -11.39 -5.69
CA THR A 113 21.31 -11.48 -6.81
C THR A 113 20.74 -12.42 -7.89
N PRO A 114 20.70 -12.03 -9.17
CA PRO A 114 20.28 -12.95 -10.23
C PRO A 114 21.14 -14.21 -10.24
N LYS A 115 20.53 -15.40 -10.38
CA LYS A 115 21.31 -16.58 -10.73
C LYS A 115 21.83 -16.39 -12.15
N LYS A 116 23.15 -16.32 -12.33
CA LYS A 116 23.75 -16.45 -13.65
C LYS A 116 23.38 -17.84 -14.18
N SER A 117 22.58 -17.86 -15.25
CA SER A 117 22.39 -19.07 -16.07
C SER A 117 23.67 -19.45 -16.78
#